data_AF-A0A497A7F9-F1
#
_entry.id   AF-A0A497A7F9-F1
#
_cell.length_a   1.000
_cell.length_b   1.000
_cell.length_c   1.000
_cell.angle_alpha   90.00
_cell.angle_beta   90.00
_cell.angle_gamma   90.00
#
_symmetry.space_group_name_H-M   'P 1'
#
loop_
_entity.id
_entity.type
_entity.pdbx_description
1 polymer ?
#
loop_
_entity_poly.entity_id
_entity_poly.type
_entity_poly.pdbx_seq_one_letter_code
_entity_poly.pdbx_strand_id
1 'polypeptide(L)'
;MKRKFILALAICSLLAAGVPVLAQVSANHDLSWHIIAGGGGKSASAGHTLMGAVGQSLTGGMSGAGHTLYSGFWHGGAVEYHIYLPLTLKGLS
;
A
#
# COMPACT_ATOMS: atom_id res chain seq x y z
N MET A 1 6.55 -16.37 -58.28
CA MET A 1 6.81 -15.08 -57.58
C MET A 1 5.59 -14.56 -56.82
N LYS A 2 4.39 -14.54 -57.41
CA LYS A 2 3.17 -14.00 -56.79
C LYS A 2 2.75 -14.66 -55.46
N ARG A 3 2.90 -15.99 -55.33
CA ARG A 3 2.52 -16.75 -54.11
C ARG A 3 3.43 -16.46 -52.90
N LYS A 4 4.72 -16.26 -53.13
CA LYS A 4 5.68 -15.86 -52.07
C LYS A 4 5.41 -14.44 -51.58
N PHE A 5 5.00 -13.56 -52.51
CA PHE A 5 4.61 -12.18 -52.19
C PHE A 5 3.34 -12.12 -51.35
N ILE A 6 2.32 -12.92 -51.68
CA ILE A 6 1.07 -13.00 -50.89
C ILE A 6 1.35 -13.54 -49.48
N LEU A 7 2.21 -14.56 -49.34
CA LEU A 7 2.60 -15.10 -48.04
C LEU A 7 3.38 -14.08 -47.20
N ALA A 8 4.31 -13.34 -47.82
CA ALA A 8 5.04 -12.27 -47.14
C ALA A 8 4.09 -11.16 -46.66
N LEU A 9 3.11 -10.77 -47.48
CA LEU A 9 2.13 -9.75 -47.12
C LEU A 9 1.21 -10.21 -45.99
N ALA A 10 0.76 -11.47 -46.01
CA ALA A 10 -0.06 -12.05 -44.95
C ALA A 10 0.69 -12.11 -43.60
N ILE A 11 1.98 -12.47 -43.63
CA ILE A 11 2.84 -12.49 -42.44
C ILE A 11 3.08 -11.07 -41.92
N CYS A 12 3.35 -10.11 -42.80
CA CYS A 12 3.48 -8.70 -42.40
C CYS A 12 2.19 -8.15 -41.77
N SER A 13 1.02 -8.45 -42.33
CA SER A 13 -0.26 -8.04 -41.73
C SER A 13 -0.50 -8.70 -40.38
N LEU A 14 -0.11 -9.98 -40.20
CA LEU A 14 -0.27 -10.68 -38.93
C LEU A 14 0.68 -10.12 -37.85
N LEU A 15 1.91 -9.79 -38.23
CA LEU A 15 2.88 -9.15 -37.35
C LEU A 15 2.47 -7.72 -36.98
N ALA A 16 1.91 -6.96 -37.93
CA ALA A 16 1.39 -5.61 -37.69
C ALA A 16 0.16 -5.61 -36.77
N ALA A 17 -0.70 -6.63 -36.86
CA ALA A 17 -1.86 -6.79 -35.99
C ALA A 17 -1.51 -7.19 -34.54
N GLY A 18 -0.31 -7.74 -34.31
CA GLY A 18 0.17 -8.10 -32.96
C GLY A 18 0.76 -6.95 -32.13
N VAL A 19 0.88 -5.74 -32.69
CA VAL A 19 1.60 -4.62 -32.07
C VAL A 19 0.85 -3.89 -30.92
N PRO A 20 -0.50 -3.88 -30.78
CA PRO A 20 -1.12 -3.22 -29.64
C PRO A 20 -1.50 -4.22 -28.54
N VAL A 21 -0.54 -5.02 -28.07
CA VAL A 21 -0.55 -5.50 -26.67
C VAL A 21 0.66 -4.90 -25.96
N LEU A 22 0.88 -3.60 -26.19
CA LEU A 22 1.48 -2.79 -25.15
C LEU A 22 0.44 -2.75 -24.05
N ALA A 23 0.71 -3.47 -22.95
CA ALA A 23 -0.09 -3.37 -21.74
C ALA A 23 -0.44 -1.89 -21.54
N GLN A 24 -1.73 -1.58 -21.57
CA GLN A 24 -2.25 -0.23 -21.40
C GLN A 24 -1.92 0.24 -19.99
N VAL A 25 -0.70 0.71 -19.77
CA VAL A 25 -0.36 1.58 -18.65
C VAL A 25 -0.79 2.96 -19.11
N SER A 26 -2.10 3.24 -19.05
CA SER A 26 -2.54 4.61 -19.28
C SER A 26 -2.06 5.45 -18.10
N ALA A 27 -1.52 6.64 -18.40
CA ALA A 27 -1.17 7.64 -17.39
C ALA A 27 -2.37 8.07 -16.52
N ASN A 28 -3.59 7.67 -16.89
CA ASN A 28 -4.83 8.00 -16.23
C ASN A 28 -5.41 6.83 -15.41
N HIS A 29 -4.73 5.68 -15.31
CA HIS A 29 -5.11 4.67 -14.32
C HIS A 29 -4.34 4.93 -13.04
N ASP A 30 -4.95 5.69 -12.13
CA ASP A 30 -4.45 5.83 -10.78
C ASP A 30 -4.69 4.52 -10.03
N LEU A 31 -3.61 3.75 -9.83
CA LEU A 31 -3.59 2.53 -9.02
C LEU A 31 -3.11 2.82 -7.60
N SER A 32 -3.24 4.06 -7.13
CA SER A 32 -2.96 4.41 -5.75
C SER A 32 -3.76 3.51 -4.80
N TRP A 33 -3.04 2.81 -3.93
CA TRP A 33 -3.67 1.99 -2.90
C TRP A 33 -4.23 2.90 -1.82
N HIS A 34 -5.54 2.88 -1.67
CA HIS A 34 -6.22 3.56 -0.56
C HIS A 34 -6.54 2.52 0.52
N ILE A 35 -5.99 2.74 1.71
CA ILE A 35 -6.38 1.97 2.89
C ILE A 35 -7.40 2.81 3.66
N ILE A 36 -8.61 2.28 3.83
CA ILE A 36 -9.54 2.79 4.84
C ILE A 36 -9.06 2.21 6.18
N ALA A 37 -8.06 2.85 6.75
CA ALA A 37 -7.53 2.52 8.07
C ALA A 37 -8.46 3.14 9.11
N GLY A 38 -9.54 2.45 9.43
CA GLY A 38 -10.57 2.98 10.31
C GLY A 38 -11.41 1.87 10.91
N GLY A 39 -11.22 1.64 12.20
CA GLY A 39 -12.01 0.68 12.95
C GLY A 39 -11.57 0.66 14.41
N GLY A 40 -12.55 0.57 15.31
CA GLY A 40 -12.34 0.73 16.74
C GLY A 40 -13.00 1.97 17.33
N GLY A 41 -12.71 2.26 18.59
CA GLY A 41 -13.27 3.40 19.31
C GLY A 41 -13.23 3.24 20.83
N LYS A 42 -13.71 4.28 21.51
CA LYS A 42 -13.86 4.31 22.97
C LYS A 42 -15.25 3.82 23.36
N SER A 43 -15.31 2.74 24.13
CA SER A 43 -16.50 2.32 24.88
C SER A 43 -16.28 2.61 26.36
N ALA A 44 -17.29 3.12 27.07
CA ALA A 44 -17.16 3.46 28.48
C ALA A 44 -18.41 3.08 29.27
N SER A 45 -18.22 2.70 30.53
CA SER A 45 -19.25 2.48 31.55
C SER A 45 -18.79 3.08 32.88
N ALA A 46 -19.61 3.00 33.94
CA ALA A 46 -19.23 3.49 35.25
C ALA A 46 -17.93 2.79 35.74
N GLY A 47 -16.85 3.56 35.82
CA GLY A 47 -15.54 3.11 36.30
C GLY A 47 -14.64 2.42 35.27
N HIS A 48 -15.11 2.15 34.05
CA HIS A 48 -14.34 1.41 33.05
C HIS A 48 -14.37 2.08 31.68
N THR A 49 -13.21 2.10 31.03
CA THR A 49 -13.06 2.56 29.66
C THR A 49 -12.31 1.50 28.86
N LEU A 50 -12.88 1.10 27.72
CA LEU A 50 -12.30 0.19 26.76
C LEU A 50 -11.96 0.97 25.49
N MET A 51 -10.70 0.96 25.10
CA MET A 51 -10.25 1.39 23.78
C MET A 51 -10.10 0.14 22.89
N GLY A 52 -10.81 0.10 21.78
CA GLY A 52 -10.63 -0.94 20.76
C GLY A 52 -10.06 -0.38 19.47
N ALA A 53 -9.29 -1.20 18.76
CA ALA A 53 -8.94 -0.99 17.35
C ALA A 53 -9.38 -2.23 16.56
N VAL A 54 -10.05 -2.05 15.42
CA VAL A 54 -10.48 -3.13 14.53
C VAL A 54 -9.75 -2.98 13.22
N GLY A 55 -8.85 -3.91 12.90
CA GLY A 55 -8.08 -3.91 11.67
C GLY A 55 -7.15 -2.70 11.54
N GLN A 56 -5.84 -2.92 11.66
CA GLN A 56 -4.83 -1.88 11.43
C GLN A 56 -3.78 -2.44 10.48
N SER A 57 -4.16 -2.61 9.20
CA SER A 57 -3.26 -3.15 8.17
C SER A 57 -2.07 -2.23 7.89
N LEU A 58 -2.14 -0.96 8.30
CA LEU A 58 -1.08 0.01 8.16
C LEU A 58 -0.84 0.74 9.50
N THR A 59 0.27 0.41 10.15
CA THR A 59 0.80 1.14 11.30
C THR A 59 2.16 1.71 10.94
N GLY A 60 2.40 3.00 11.17
CA GLY A 60 3.71 3.60 10.89
C GLY A 60 3.63 5.06 10.48
N GLY A 61 4.81 5.68 10.34
CA GLY A 61 4.94 7.07 9.90
C GLY A 61 5.28 7.16 8.43
N MET A 62 4.69 8.15 7.75
CA MET A 62 5.05 8.60 6.43
C MET A 62 5.52 10.05 6.54
N SER A 63 6.73 10.33 6.06
CA SER A 63 7.33 11.66 6.13
C SER A 63 7.53 12.24 4.73
N GLY A 64 7.22 13.53 4.55
CA GLY A 64 7.42 14.24 3.29
C GLY A 64 7.14 15.74 3.43
N ALA A 65 7.83 16.57 2.66
CA ALA A 65 7.65 18.04 2.62
C ALA A 65 7.60 18.71 4.01
N GLY A 66 8.43 18.25 4.96
CA GLY A 66 8.50 18.80 6.32
C GLY A 66 7.39 18.34 7.27
N HIS A 67 6.54 17.40 6.86
CA HIS A 67 5.46 16.86 7.68
C HIS A 67 5.61 15.36 7.84
N THR A 68 5.24 14.85 9.01
CA THR A 68 5.14 13.42 9.27
C THR A 68 3.70 13.09 9.63
N LEU A 69 3.09 12.21 8.86
CA LEU A 69 1.78 11.65 9.12
C LEU A 69 1.94 10.25 9.65
N TYR A 70 1.27 9.93 10.75
CA TYR A 70 1.28 8.59 11.29
C TYR A 70 -0.08 7.93 11.16
N SER A 71 -0.08 6.66 10.80
CA SER A 71 -1.28 5.84 10.71
C SER A 71 -1.42 4.96 11.95
N GLY A 72 -2.67 4.76 12.36
CA GLY A 72 -3.06 3.85 13.44
C GLY A 72 -3.67 4.55 14.64
N PHE A 73 -4.76 3.97 15.18
CA PHE A 73 -5.48 4.49 16.35
C PHE A 73 -4.57 4.65 17.58
N TRP A 74 -3.60 3.76 17.74
CA TRP A 74 -2.68 3.74 18.88
C TRP A 74 -1.39 4.53 18.67
N HIS A 75 -1.24 5.18 17.52
CA HIS A 75 -0.03 5.94 17.24
C HIS A 75 0.09 7.14 18.20
N GLY A 76 1.28 7.35 18.76
CA GLY A 76 1.55 8.46 19.69
C GLY A 76 0.99 8.25 21.10
N GLY A 77 0.32 7.12 21.37
CA GLY A 77 0.01 6.71 22.74
C GLY A 77 1.31 6.45 23.50
N ALA A 78 1.57 7.23 24.55
CA ALA A 78 2.67 6.95 25.45
C ALA A 78 2.36 5.63 26.18
N VAL A 79 3.06 4.56 25.80
CA VAL A 79 3.05 3.33 26.57
C VAL A 79 4.13 3.47 27.64
N GLU A 80 3.70 3.57 28.89
CA GLU A 80 4.60 3.54 30.04
C GLU A 80 5.07 2.09 30.23
N TYR A 81 6.35 1.84 30.02
CA TYR A 81 6.95 0.54 30.24
C TYR A 81 7.75 0.53 31.55
N HIS A 82 7.39 -0.38 32.45
CA HIS A 82 8.22 -0.71 33.59
C HIS A 82 9.16 -1.85 33.21
N ILE A 83 10.46 -1.57 33.18
CA ILE A 83 11.50 -2.54 32.83
C ILE A 83 11.97 -3.22 34.11
N TYR A 84 11.55 -4.46 34.33
CA TYR A 84 11.92 -5.25 35.51
C TYR A 84 13.16 -6.13 35.30
N LEU A 85 13.59 -6.29 34.05
CA LEU A 85 14.73 -7.12 33.65
C LEU A 85 15.62 -6.34 32.68
N PRO A 86 16.93 -6.64 32.60
CA PRO A 86 17.82 -5.99 31.66
C PRO A 86 17.29 -6.06 30.21
N LEU A 87 17.12 -4.89 29.59
CA LEU A 87 16.66 -4.74 28.21
C LEU A 87 17.87 -4.52 27.29
N THR A 88 18.04 -5.39 26.30
CA THR A 88 19.01 -5.20 25.21
C THR A 88 18.32 -4.56 24.01
N LEU A 89 18.71 -3.33 23.67
CA LEU A 89 18.21 -2.61 22.50
C LEU A 89 19.14 -2.81 21.31
N LYS A 90 18.58 -3.09 20.13
CA LYS A 90 19.32 -3.07 18.87
C LYS A 90 19.38 -1.63 18.37
N GLY A 91 20.58 -1.07 18.23
CA GLY A 91 20.77 0.26 17.66
C GLY A 91 20.25 0.29 16.21
N LEU A 92 19.40 1.28 15.90
CA LEU A 92 19.02 1.62 14.54
C LEU A 92 20.07 2.59 14.00
N SER A 93 20.87 2.16 13.02
CA SER A 93 21.76 3.03 12.23
C SER A 93 20.97 3.78 11.17
#